data_AF-A0A2V6JV29-F1
#
_entry.id   AF-A0A2V6JV29-F1
#
_cell.length_a   1.000
_cell.length_b   1.000
_cell.length_c   1.000
_cell.angle_alpha   90.00
_cell.angle_beta   90.00
_cell.angle_gamma   90.00
#
_symmetry.space_group_name_H-M   'P 1'
#
loop_
_entity.id
_entity.type
_entity.pdbx_description
1 polymer ?
#
loop_
_entity_poly.entity_id
_entity_poly.type
_entity_poly.pdbx_seq_one_letter_code
_entity_poly.pdbx_strand_id
1 'polypeptide(L)' 'MSKRAMQPILALDFGRARIGAAISDELQFLAHPLETIPAGEQAPSRVAEIVRERNIDHVVAGVPCVLFCHAQSLRGTSG' A
#
# COMPACT_ATOMS: atom_id res chain seq x y z
N MET A 1 -18.91 -14.68 -16.81
CA MET A 1 -17.69 -14.24 -16.10
C MET A 1 -17.96 -12.89 -15.49
N SER A 2 -18.21 -12.82 -14.17
CA SER A 2 -18.46 -11.55 -13.51
C SER A 2 -17.16 -10.75 -13.50
N LYS A 3 -17.16 -9.55 -14.07
CA LYS A 3 -15.99 -8.66 -14.09
C LYS A 3 -15.64 -8.40 -12.62
N ARG A 4 -14.50 -8.91 -12.13
CA ARG A 4 -14.06 -8.64 -10.76
C ARG A 4 -13.99 -7.13 -10.61
N ALA A 5 -14.77 -6.56 -9.68
CA ALA A 5 -14.68 -5.14 -9.40
C ALA A 5 -13.23 -4.83 -9.05
N MET A 6 -12.66 -3.82 -9.70
CA MET A 6 -11.25 -3.48 -9.54
C MET A 6 -11.11 -2.79 -8.18
N GLN A 7 -10.66 -3.53 -7.16
CA GLN A 7 -10.47 -2.96 -5.83
C GLN A 7 -9.33 -1.93 -5.85
N PRO A 8 -9.43 -0.84 -5.08
CA PRO A 8 -8.35 0.12 -5.02
C PRO A 8 -7.06 -0.51 -4.49
N ILE A 9 -5.92 -0.01 -4.96
CA ILE A 9 -4.57 -0.42 -4.54
C ILE A 9 -4.06 0.63 -3.55
N LEU A 10 -3.51 0.18 -2.43
CA LEU A 10 -2.81 1.05 -1.47
C LEU A 10 -1.32 1.04 -1.77
N ALA A 11 -0.73 2.21 -2.02
CA ALA A 11 0.71 2.39 -2.11
C ALA A 11 1.25 3.00 -0.81
N LEU A 12 2.39 2.48 -0.34
CA LEU A 12 3.09 2.92 0.85
C LEU A 12 4.53 3.32 0.49
N ASP A 13 4.93 4.53 0.87
CA ASP A 13 6.29 5.03 0.73
C ASP A 13 6.93 5.16 2.13
N PHE A 14 7.89 4.27 2.44
CA PHE A 14 8.48 4.17 3.77
C PHE A 14 9.62 5.18 3.99
N GLY A 15 9.34 6.22 4.76
CA GLY A 15 10.33 7.14 5.30
C GLY A 15 10.64 6.88 6.77
N ARG A 16 11.78 7.38 7.25
CA ARG A 16 12.22 7.22 8.66
C ARG A 16 11.29 7.89 9.67
N ALA A 17 10.69 9.02 9.30
CA ALA A 17 9.80 9.79 10.20
C ALA A 17 8.31 9.61 9.86
N ARG A 18 8.00 9.31 8.60
CA ARG A 18 6.65 9.22 8.08
C ARG A 18 6.56 8.21 6.95
N ILE A 19 5.39 7.61 6.81
CA ILE A 19 5.00 6.75 5.70
C ILE A 19 3.95 7.49 4.90
N GLY A 20 4.22 7.74 3.62
CA GLY A 20 3.22 8.29 2.71
C GLY A 20 2.27 7.19 2.25
N ALA A 21 0.96 7.41 2.36
CA ALA A 21 -0.06 6.51 1.84
C ALA A 21 -0.78 7.14 0.65
N ALA A 22 -0.93 6.39 -0.43
CA ALA A 22 -1.70 6.79 -1.61
C ALA A 22 -2.64 5.66 -2.04
N ILE A 23 -3.79 6.00 -2.61
CA ILE A 23 -4.79 5.04 -3.07
C ILE A 23 -5.04 5.23 -4.57
N SER A 24 -5.19 4.14 -5.31
CA SER A 24 -5.53 4.23 -6.73
C SER A 24 -6.97 4.70 -6.95
N ASP A 25 -7.24 5.27 -8.12
CA ASP A 25 -8.61 5.46 -8.61
C ASP A 25 -9.29 4.14 -9.01
N GLU A 26 -10.57 4.23 -9.37
CA GLU A 26 -11.42 3.08 -9.76
C GLU A 26 -10.89 2.33 -10.99
N LEU A 27 -10.17 3.04 -11.86
CA LEU A 27 -9.54 2.47 -13.06
C LEU A 27 -8.11 1.96 -12.79
N GLN A 28 -7.58 2.14 -11.58
CA GLN A 28 -6.19 1.88 -11.21
C GLN A 28 -5.15 2.57 -12.12
N PHE A 29 -5.51 3.71 -12.70
CA PHE A 29 -4.65 4.49 -13.59
C PHE A 29 -3.85 5.56 -12.85
N LEU A 30 -4.46 6.17 -11.82
CA LEU A 30 -3.87 7.27 -11.06
C LEU A 30 -3.80 6.93 -9.57
N ALA A 31 -2.72 7.35 -8.92
CA ALA A 31 -2.58 7.31 -7.46
C ALA A 31 -2.90 8.69 -6.86
N HIS A 32 -3.77 8.71 -5.87
CA HIS A 32 -4.17 9.91 -5.14
C HIS A 32 -3.60 9.87 -3.71
N PRO A 33 -3.01 10.96 -3.20
CA PRO A 33 -2.58 11.04 -1.81
C PRO A 33 -3.74 10.74 -0.86
N LEU A 34 -3.55 9.84 0.10
CA LEU A 34 -4.55 9.49 1.09
C LEU A 34 -4.23 10.17 2.43
N GLU A 35 -3.10 9.81 3.05
CA GLU A 35 -2.66 10.41 4.31
C GLU A 35 -1.16 10.19 4.53
N THR A 36 -0.63 10.81 5.60
CA THR A 36 0.74 10.60 6.07
C THR A 36 0.70 9.97 7.45
N ILE A 37 1.24 8.76 7.58
CA ILE A 37 1.25 7.98 8.82
C ILE A 37 2.58 8.22 9.54
N PRO A 38 2.61 8.55 10.84
CA PRO A 38 3.86 8.58 11.61
C PRO A 38 4.57 7.23 11.57
N ALA A 39 5.86 7.22 11.29
CA ALA A 39 6.62 5.97 11.31
C ALA A 39 6.79 5.48 12.77
N GLY A 40 6.61 4.18 13.00
CA GLY A 40 6.75 3.57 14.32
C GLY A 40 5.90 2.31 14.49
N GLU A 41 5.84 1.80 15.71
CA GLU A 41 5.16 0.54 16.06
C GLU A 41 3.65 0.54 15.75
N GLN A 42 3.02 1.72 15.74
CA GLN A 42 1.59 1.88 15.47
C GLN A 42 1.26 1.93 13.97
N ALA A 43 2.26 2.12 13.10
CA ALA A 43 2.02 2.28 11.67
C ALA A 43 1.37 1.06 11.01
N PRO A 44 1.78 -0.20 11.31
CA PRO A 44 1.11 -1.39 10.76
C PRO A 44 -0.37 -1.46 11.12
N SER A 45 -0.76 -1.07 12.34
CA SER A 45 -2.16 -1.04 12.77
C SER A 45 -2.96 -0.05 11.94
N ARG A 46 -2.43 1.17 11.71
CA ARG A 46 -3.10 2.16 10.87
C ARG A 46 -3.24 1.69 9.42
N VAL A 47 -2.22 1.05 8.87
CA VAL A 47 -2.28 0.45 7.52
C VAL A 47 -3.37 -0.63 7.46
N ALA A 48 -3.48 -1.49 8.47
CA ALA A 48 -4.51 -2.52 8.52
C ALA A 48 -5.93 -1.93 8.59
N GLU A 49 -6.13 -0.84 9.34
CA GLU A 49 -7.40 -0.09 9.35
C GLU A 49 -7.75 0.44 7.95
N ILE A 50 -6.82 1.11 7.29
CA ILE A 50 -7.01 1.64 5.93
C ILE A 50 -7.41 0.54 4.95
N VAL A 51 -6.73 -0.60 5.00
CA VAL A 51 -7.01 -1.77 4.14
C VAL A 51 -8.45 -2.26 4.33
N ARG A 52 -8.93 -2.33 5.58
CA ARG A 52 -10.30 -2.76 5.89
C ARG A 52 -11.33 -1.70 5.50
N GLU A 53 -11.09 -0.44 5.84
CA GLU A 53 -12.04 0.66 5.56
C GLU A 53 -12.21 0.93 4.07
N ARG A 54 -11.15 0.76 3.27
CA ARG A 54 -11.15 1.04 1.83
C ARG A 54 -11.27 -0.23 0.97
N ASN A 55 -11.44 -1.39 1.59
CA ASN A 55 -11.58 -2.68 0.92
C ASN A 55 -10.45 -2.96 -0.10
N ILE A 56 -9.22 -2.80 0.36
CA ILE A 56 -8.00 -2.93 -0.45
C ILE A 56 -7.62 -4.40 -0.61
N ASP A 57 -7.53 -4.88 -1.86
CA ASP A 57 -7.04 -6.24 -2.16
C ASP A 57 -5.51 -6.30 -2.29
N HIS A 58 -4.87 -5.18 -2.65
CA HIS A 58 -3.44 -5.13 -2.97
C HIS A 58 -2.74 -3.93 -2.32
N VAL A 59 -1.63 -4.21 -1.64
CA VAL A 59 -0.75 -3.20 -1.05
C VAL A 59 0.61 -3.26 -1.75
N VAL A 60 1.11 -2.11 -2.20
CA VAL A 60 2.43 -1.95 -2.81
C VAL A 60 3.30 -1.12 -1.88
N ALA A 61 4.42 -1.68 -1.45
CA ALA A 61 5.38 -1.02 -0.58
C ALA A 61 6.64 -0.64 -1.36
N GLY A 62 6.97 0.65 -1.39
CA GLY A 62 8.28 1.12 -1.82
C GLY A 62 9.32 0.69 -0.80
N VAL A 63 10.21 -0.23 -1.16
CA VAL A 63 11.36 -0.59 -0.33
C VAL A 63 12.53 0.32 -0.74
N PRO A 64 13.04 1.19 0.15
CA PRO A 64 14.21 1.99 -0.16
C PRO A 64 15.41 1.06 -0.34
N CYS A 65 15.76 0.81 -1.59
CA CYS A 65 16.93 0.05 -1.96
C CYS A 65 18.12 1.00 -2.08
N VAL A 66 19.21 0.71 -1.36
CA VAL A 66 20.53 1.23 -1.76
C VAL A 66 20.88 0.65 -3.13
N LEU A 67 21.72 1.34 -3.91
CA LEU A 67 21.94 1.19 -5.36
C LEU A 67 22.02 -0.25 -5.93
N PHE A 68 22.32 -1.25 -5.11
CA PHE A 68 22.26 -2.67 -5.45
C PHE A 68 21.24 -3.42 -4.56
N CYS A 69 19.97 -3.47 -4.96
CA CYS A 69 19.05 -4.47 -4.40
C CYS A 69 18.11 -4.99 -5.48
N HIS A 70 18.01 -6.31 -5.57
CA HIS A 70 17.13 -7.01 -6.51
C HIS A 70 15.70 -6.94 -5.98
N ALA A 71 14.76 -6.37 -6.75
CA ALA A 71 13.37 -6.24 -6.31
C ALA A 71 12.75 -7.62 -6.06
N GLN A 72 12.33 -7.90 -4.82
CA GLN A 72 11.61 -9.12 -4.46
C GLN A 72 10.11 -8.83 -4.34
N SER A 73 9.30 -9.58 -5.08
CA SER A 73 7.85 -9.58 -4.92
C SER A 73 7.47 -10.44 -3.72
N LEU A 74 6.93 -9.82 -2.68
CA LEU A 74 6.31 -10.54 -1.57
C LEU A 74 4.82 -10.73 -1.90
N ARG A 75 4.45 -11.96 -2.30
CA ARG A 75 3.03 -12.34 -2.38
C ARG A 75 2.59 -12.78 -0.99
N GLY A 76 1.71 -12.00 -0.36
CA GLY A 76 1.03 -12.42 0.85
C GLY A 76 0.15 -13.64 0.57
N THR A 77 0.44 -14.76 1.21
CA THR A 77 -0.46 -15.91 1.24
C THR A 77 -1.53 -15.63 2.28
N SER A 78 -2.78 -15.50 1.83
CA SER A 78 -3.95 -15.56 2.70
C SER A 78 -4.06 -16.95 3.32
N GLY A 79 -3.89 -17.03 4.64
CA GLY A 79 -4.18 -18.18 5.49
C GLY A 79 -5.18 -17.76 6.57
#